data_AF-A0A0L0P261-F1
#
_entry.id   AF-A0A0L0P261-F1
#
_cell.length_a   1.000
_cell.length_b   1.000
_cell.length_c   1.000
_cell.angle_alpha   90.00
_cell.angle_beta   90.00
_cell.angle_gamma   90.00
#
_symmetry.space_group_name_H-M   'P 1'
#
loop_
_entity.id
_entity.type
_entity.pdbx_description
1 polymer ?
#
loop_
_entity_poly.entity_id
_entity_poly.type
_entity_poly.pdbx_seq_one_letter_code
_entity_poly.pdbx_strand_id
1 'polypeptide(L)'
;MGTVGIPIVWCYFTRDLHLFTISVWICLRLFQAVDAHSGYEFPWSLHHFLPFWAGADHHDEHHHFFIGSYASSFRWWDFFLDTEAGPKGKASREQRMKKKAEKKVQ
;
A
#
# COMPACT_ATOMS: atom_id res chain seq x y z
N MET A 1 7.83 -1.85 -1.03
CA MET A 1 8.61 -1.60 0.21
C MET A 1 7.95 -2.11 1.50
N GLY A 2 6.64 -2.37 1.57
CA GLY A 2 5.98 -2.73 2.85
C GLY A 2 6.37 -4.10 3.46
N THR A 3 6.52 -5.14 2.64
CA THR A 3 6.70 -6.53 3.14
C THR A 3 8.09 -6.83 3.71
N VAL A 4 9.14 -6.36 3.04
CA VAL A 4 10.54 -6.69 3.35
C VAL A 4 11.29 -5.53 4.00
N GLY A 5 10.80 -4.30 3.90
CA GLY A 5 11.46 -3.13 4.48
C GLY A 5 11.55 -3.21 6.01
N ILE A 6 10.49 -3.66 6.67
CA ILE A 6 10.43 -3.70 8.14
C ILE A 6 11.44 -4.69 8.75
N PRO A 7 11.55 -5.95 8.28
CA PRO A 7 12.61 -6.85 8.73
C PRO A 7 14.03 -6.31 8.47
N ILE A 8 14.26 -5.69 7.31
CA ILE A 8 15.58 -5.13 6.97
C ILE A 8 15.95 -3.98 7.92
N VAL A 9 15.01 -3.07 8.16
CA VAL A 9 15.20 -1.95 9.10
C VAL A 9 15.42 -2.46 10.51
N TRP A 10 14.66 -3.47 10.95
CA TRP A 10 14.86 -4.12 12.24
C TRP A 10 16.29 -4.65 12.37
N CYS A 11 16.73 -5.49 11.42
CA CYS A 11 18.10 -6.03 11.40
C CYS A 11 19.17 -4.94 11.37
N TYR A 12 18.94 -3.85 10.66
CA TYR A 12 19.90 -2.75 10.57
C TYR A 12 20.19 -2.13 11.96
N PHE A 13 19.15 -1.97 12.78
CA PHE A 13 19.27 -1.38 14.12
C PHE A 13 19.67 -2.39 15.19
N THR A 14 19.03 -3.56 15.22
CA THR A 14 19.27 -4.56 16.28
C THR A 14 20.52 -5.39 16.03
N ARG A 15 20.99 -5.46 14.77
CA ARG A 15 22.04 -6.39 14.29
C ARG A 15 21.75 -7.87 14.53
N ASP A 16 20.55 -8.18 14.99
CA ASP A 16 20.10 -9.52 15.33
C ASP A 16 18.74 -9.81 14.71
N LEU A 17 18.64 -10.99 14.09
CA LEU A 17 17.41 -11.50 13.52
C LEU A 17 17.06 -12.84 14.16
N HIS A 18 16.17 -12.80 15.14
CA HIS A 18 15.68 -14.01 15.78
C HIS A 18 14.56 -14.64 14.95
N LEU A 19 14.54 -15.97 14.87
CA LEU A 19 13.49 -16.72 14.19
C LEU A 19 12.10 -16.32 14.70
N PHE A 20 11.97 -16.14 16.03
CA PHE A 20 10.73 -15.70 16.66
C PHE A 20 10.23 -14.37 16.10
N THR A 21 11.09 -13.35 15.96
CA THR A 21 10.72 -12.03 15.42
C THR A 21 10.24 -12.14 13.97
N ILE A 22 10.93 -12.94 13.14
CA ILE A 22 10.52 -13.17 11.76
C ILE A 22 9.21 -13.95 11.69
N SER A 23 9.00 -14.96 12.52
CA SER A 23 7.74 -15.70 12.57
C SER A 23 6.57 -14.79 12.94
N VAL A 24 6.72 -13.93 13.95
CA VAL A 24 5.71 -12.92 14.30
C VAL A 24 5.44 -11.99 13.12
N TRP A 25 6.48 -11.49 12.45
CA TRP A 25 6.32 -10.66 11.26
C TRP A 25 5.57 -11.37 10.13
N ILE A 26 5.92 -12.62 9.82
CA ILE A 26 5.24 -13.42 8.81
C ILE A 26 3.77 -13.63 9.17
N CYS A 27 3.45 -13.93 10.43
CA CYS A 27 2.07 -14.07 10.88
C CYS A 27 1.27 -12.76 10.65
N LEU A 28 1.82 -11.61 11.05
CA LEU A 28 1.19 -10.30 10.81
C LEU A 28 0.99 -10.03 9.31
N ARG A 29 1.98 -10.40 8.47
CA ARG A 29 1.89 -10.29 7.02
C ARG A 29 0.81 -11.19 6.41
N LEU A 30 0.63 -12.39 6.95
CA LEU A 30 -0.43 -13.30 6.52
C LEU A 30 -1.80 -12.76 6.90
N PHE A 31 -1.97 -12.19 8.09
CA PHE A 31 -3.23 -11.53 8.46
C PHE A 31 -3.58 -10.39 7.51
N GLN A 32 -2.60 -9.54 7.17
CA GLN A 32 -2.82 -8.48 6.18
C GLN A 32 -3.14 -9.04 4.79
N ALA A 33 -2.52 -10.14 4.37
CA ALA A 33 -2.82 -10.77 3.10
C ALA A 33 -4.26 -11.30 3.08
N VAL A 34 -4.72 -11.95 4.16
CA VAL A 34 -6.11 -12.40 4.30
C VAL A 34 -7.07 -11.22 4.26
N ASP A 35 -6.78 -10.15 5.01
CA ASP A 35 -7.58 -8.92 5.01
C ASP A 35 -7.77 -8.36 3.59
N ALA A 36 -6.70 -8.28 2.79
CA ALA A 36 -6.77 -7.72 1.44
C ALA A 36 -7.26 -8.69 0.34
N HIS A 37 -7.20 -10.01 0.54
CA HIS A 37 -7.47 -11.00 -0.52
C HIS A 37 -8.66 -11.93 -0.21
N SER A 38 -9.28 -11.81 0.96
CA SER A 38 -10.46 -12.61 1.29
C SER A 38 -11.71 -12.19 0.51
N GLY A 39 -11.71 -10.99 -0.08
CA GLY A 39 -12.86 -10.37 -0.72
C GLY A 39 -13.89 -9.82 0.27
N TYR A 40 -13.58 -9.83 1.57
CA TYR A 40 -14.42 -9.28 2.62
C TYR A 40 -13.81 -8.01 3.20
N GLU A 41 -14.66 -7.02 3.46
CA GLU A 41 -14.33 -5.82 4.22
C GLU A 41 -14.62 -6.08 5.70
N PHE A 42 -13.59 -6.46 6.47
CA PHE A 42 -13.74 -6.71 7.90
C PHE A 42 -13.90 -5.39 8.68
N PRO A 43 -14.81 -5.28 9.66
CA PRO A 43 -15.02 -4.04 10.40
C PRO A 43 -13.82 -3.63 11.27
N TRP A 44 -12.87 -4.53 11.50
CA TRP A 44 -11.60 -4.27 12.19
C TRP A 44 -10.41 -4.13 11.24
N SER A 45 -10.62 -4.09 9.92
CA SER A 45 -9.52 -3.85 8.97
C SER A 45 -8.84 -2.53 9.30
N LEU A 46 -7.51 -2.54 9.27
CA LEU A 46 -6.72 -1.35 9.54
C LEU A 46 -6.97 -0.23 8.52
N HIS A 47 -7.47 -0.55 7.32
CA HIS A 47 -7.81 0.47 6.31
C HIS A 47 -8.93 1.41 6.76
N HIS A 48 -9.87 0.95 7.60
CA HIS A 48 -10.90 1.82 8.15
C HIS A 48 -10.34 2.89 9.11
N PHE A 49 -9.24 2.59 9.81
CA PHE A 49 -8.61 3.51 10.77
C PHE A 49 -7.46 4.30 10.15
N LEU A 50 -6.76 3.71 9.19
CA LEU A 50 -5.57 4.25 8.55
C LEU A 50 -5.83 4.43 7.05
N PRO A 51 -6.07 5.68 6.57
CA PRO A 51 -6.49 5.93 5.19
C PRO A 51 -5.42 5.58 4.14
N PHE A 52 -4.16 5.42 4.56
CA PHE A 52 -3.05 4.99 3.71
C PHE A 52 -2.82 3.48 3.72
N TRP A 53 -3.50 2.72 4.58
CA TRP A 53 -3.41 1.26 4.60
C TRP A 53 -4.20 0.68 3.42
N ALA A 54 -3.63 -0.31 2.73
CA ALA A 54 -4.31 -1.01 1.64
C ALA A 54 -5.16 -2.15 2.20
N GLY A 55 -6.46 -2.14 1.90
CA GLY A 55 -7.44 -3.17 2.26
C GLY A 55 -7.89 -3.97 1.02
N ALA A 56 -9.02 -4.66 1.14
CA ALA A 56 -9.56 -5.45 0.03
C ALA A 56 -10.00 -4.56 -1.13
N ASP A 57 -10.65 -3.42 -0.87
CA ASP A 57 -10.99 -2.41 -1.89
C ASP A 57 -9.83 -2.01 -2.82
N HIS A 58 -8.63 -1.76 -2.28
CA HIS A 58 -7.46 -1.36 -3.07
C HIS A 58 -6.96 -2.49 -3.96
N HIS A 59 -6.97 -3.70 -3.42
CA HIS A 59 -6.60 -4.90 -4.14
C HIS A 59 -7.64 -5.27 -5.20
N ASP A 60 -8.92 -5.08 -4.91
CA ASP A 60 -10.02 -5.29 -5.85
C ASP A 60 -9.95 -4.28 -6.99
N GLU A 61 -9.60 -3.01 -6.74
CA GLU A 61 -9.31 -2.04 -7.82
C GLU A 61 -8.17 -2.51 -8.72
N HIS A 62 -7.11 -3.08 -8.14
CA HIS A 62 -6.01 -3.66 -8.92
C HIS A 62 -6.49 -4.79 -9.82
N HIS A 63 -7.30 -5.74 -9.31
CA HIS A 63 -7.88 -6.81 -10.12
C HIS A 63 -8.95 -6.34 -11.10
N HIS A 64 -9.63 -5.24 -10.80
CA HIS A 64 -10.67 -4.71 -11.68
C HIS A 64 -10.08 -4.05 -12.93
N PHE A 65 -9.02 -3.25 -12.76
CA PHE A 65 -8.42 -2.49 -13.86
C PHE A 65 -7.16 -3.15 -14.44
N PHE A 66 -6.53 -4.09 -13.72
CA PHE A 66 -5.26 -4.76 -14.05
C PHE A 66 -4.06 -3.81 -14.30
N ILE A 67 -4.25 -2.50 -14.10
CA ILE A 67 -3.27 -1.45 -14.34
C ILE A 67 -3.38 -0.44 -13.19
N GLY A 68 -2.31 -0.37 -12.39
CA GLY A 68 -2.21 0.48 -11.20
C GLY A 68 -2.54 -0.24 -9.89
N SER A 69 -2.52 0.52 -8.79
CA SER A 69 -2.70 0.05 -7.40
C SER A 69 -1.81 -1.14 -7.08
N TYR A 70 -0.51 -1.01 -7.36
CA TYR A 70 0.47 -2.09 -7.22
C TYR A 70 0.92 -2.30 -5.76
N ALA A 71 0.65 -1.34 -4.87
CA ALA A 71 1.13 -1.40 -3.50
C ALA A 71 0.28 -2.34 -2.64
N SER A 72 0.85 -3.47 -2.26
CA SER A 72 0.17 -4.48 -1.45
C SER A 72 -0.12 -4.10 0.02
N SER A 73 0.26 -2.90 0.48
CA SER A 73 0.17 -2.59 1.93
C SER A 73 -0.05 -1.13 2.27
N PHE A 74 0.61 -0.23 1.54
CA PHE A 74 0.51 1.19 1.78
C PHE A 74 0.20 1.91 0.48
N ARG A 75 -0.99 2.49 0.37
CA ARG A 75 -1.50 3.20 -0.81
C ARG A 75 -0.62 4.37 -1.23
N TRP A 76 0.13 4.94 -0.29
CA TRP A 76 1.01 6.07 -0.58
C TRP A 76 2.06 5.72 -1.64
N TRP A 77 2.43 4.45 -1.80
CA TRP A 77 3.43 4.08 -2.80
C TRP A 77 2.88 4.33 -4.20
N ASP A 78 1.61 3.98 -4.44
CA ASP A 78 0.95 4.29 -5.69
C ASP A 78 0.73 5.79 -5.88
N PHE A 79 0.47 6.52 -4.80
CA PHE A 79 0.36 7.99 -4.87
C PHE A 79 1.69 8.64 -5.27
N PHE A 80 2.81 8.26 -4.63
CA PHE A 80 4.13 8.84 -4.89
C PHE A 80 4.72 8.43 -6.24
N LEU A 81 4.41 7.21 -6.69
CA LEU A 81 4.89 6.67 -7.97
C LEU A 81 3.91 6.94 -9.11
N ASP A 82 2.80 7.66 -8.86
CA ASP A 82 1.76 7.97 -9.84
C ASP A 82 1.18 6.70 -10.52
N THR A 83 0.94 5.64 -9.73
CA THR A 83 0.40 4.34 -10.18
C THR A 83 -0.98 3.99 -9.62
N GLU A 84 -1.76 4.94 -9.10
CA GLU A 84 -3.14 4.68 -8.63
C GLU A 84 -4.03 4.07 -9.75
N ALA A 85 -4.86 3.05 -9.46
CA ALA A 85 -5.71 2.44 -10.49
C ALA A 85 -6.98 3.28 -10.83
N GLY A 86 -7.61 2.92 -11.94
CA GLY A 86 -8.96 3.36 -12.30
C GLY A 86 -9.14 4.84 -12.66
N PRO A 87 -10.39 5.26 -12.95
CA PRO A 87 -10.72 6.64 -13.34
C PRO A 87 -10.40 7.66 -12.25
N LYS A 88 -10.61 7.33 -10.97
CA LYS A 88 -10.31 8.20 -9.83
C LYS A 88 -8.80 8.47 -9.72
N GLY A 89 -7.99 7.41 -9.80
CA GLY A 89 -6.53 7.54 -9.81
C GLY A 89 -6.05 8.37 -10.98
N LYS A 90 -6.58 8.13 -12.19
CA LYS A 90 -6.25 8.91 -13.39
C LYS A 90 -6.55 10.40 -13.22
N ALA A 91 -7.76 10.75 -12.77
CA ALA A 91 -8.14 12.14 -12.55
C ALA A 91 -7.25 12.81 -11.49
N SER A 92 -6.92 12.10 -10.41
CA SER A 92 -6.01 12.58 -9.37
C SER A 92 -4.61 12.89 -9.93
N ARG A 93 -4.05 12.02 -10.77
CA ARG A 93 -2.77 12.24 -11.46
C ARG A 93 -2.81 13.46 -12.38
N GLU A 94 -3.83 13.57 -13.23
CA GLU A 94 -3.98 14.68 -14.17
C GLU A 94 -4.04 16.02 -13.44
N GLN A 95 -4.78 16.10 -12.33
CA GLN A 95 -4.82 17.28 -11.47
C GLN A 95 -3.44 17.63 -10.88
N ARG A 96 -2.68 16.64 -10.40
CA ARG A 96 -1.32 16.86 -9.90
C ARG A 96 -0.38 17.34 -10.99
N MET A 97 -0.46 16.76 -12.19
CA MET A 97 0.33 17.17 -13.34
C MET A 97 0.02 18.62 -13.74
N LYS A 98 -1.26 19.00 -13.79
CA LYS A 98 -1.69 20.38 -14.08
C LYS A 98 -1.13 21.37 -13.05
N LYS A 99 -1.28 21.07 -11.75
CA LYS A 99 -0.72 21.92 -10.67
C LYS A 99 0.80 22.04 -10.75
N LYS A 100 1.51 20.95 -11.08
CA LYS A 100 2.97 20.98 -11.29
C LYS A 100 3.35 21.85 -12.50
N ALA A 101 2.56 21.84 -13.57
CA ALA A 101 2.79 22.68 -14.74
C ALA A 101 2.54 24.17 -14.45
N GLU A 102 1.43 24.51 -13.77
CA GLU A 102 1.11 25.89 -13.37
C GLU A 102 2.22 26.48 -12.49
N LYS A 103 2.72 25.72 -11.51
CA LYS A 103 3.85 26.14 -10.65
C LYS A 103 5.18 26.34 -11.37
N LYS A 104 5.38 25.75 -12.56
CA LYS A 104 6.59 25.94 -13.36
C LYS A 104 6.52 27.18 -14.25
N VAL A 105 5.31 27.67 -14.52
CA VAL A 105 5.07 28.84 -15.37
C VAL A 105 5.10 30.14 -14.56
N GLN A 106 4.81 30.06 -13.25
CA GLN A 106 4.98 31.15 -12.29
C GLN A 106 6.44 31.29 -11.83
#